data_AF-A0A4P9XZ60-F1
#
_entry.id   AF-A0A4P9XZ60-F1
#
_cell.length_a   1.000
_cell.length_b   1.000
_cell.length_c   1.000
_cell.angle_alpha   90.00
_cell.angle_beta   90.00
_cell.angle_gamma   90.00
#
_symmetry.space_group_name_H-M   'P 1'
#
loop_
_entity.id
_entity.type
_entity.pdbx_description
1 polymer ?
#
loop_
_entity_poly.entity_id
_entity_poly.type
_entity_poly.pdbx_seq_one_letter_code
_entity_poly.pdbx_strand_id
1 'polypeptide(L)'
;MSASNTVENVKVIYKKVPQGAPKIDEDFGIEKETLDLDAVEIPAENGVLLRSLYITVDPYMRGRMRDPKIPSYSSAFVPGKPMEGGVVAEVLRSNSSKVSSGDIVIGNLPWQSYIVTQNKEGPEGLTNLESARIAGIPLSYYLGVLGMPGLTAYSGLLDIGSPKAGETLYVSAASGAVGQVVGQIGKILGLYVVGSAG
;
A
#
# COMPACT_ATOMS: atom_id res chain seq x y z
N MET A 1 -37.43 10.61 -2.13
CA MET A 1 -36.32 10.59 -3.09
C MET A 1 -35.05 10.70 -2.25
N SER A 2 -34.27 9.63 -2.10
CA SER A 2 -32.95 9.75 -1.48
C SER A 2 -32.13 10.71 -2.35
N ALA A 3 -31.39 11.63 -1.73
CA ALA A 3 -30.41 12.42 -2.46
C ALA A 3 -29.43 11.45 -3.15
N SER A 4 -29.10 11.68 -4.42
CA SER A 4 -28.18 10.80 -5.13
C SER A 4 -26.83 10.78 -4.40
N ASN A 5 -26.32 9.60 -4.07
CA ASN A 5 -25.04 9.43 -3.37
C ASN A 5 -23.88 9.50 -4.37
N THR A 6 -23.82 10.63 -5.08
CA THR A 6 -22.89 10.88 -6.17
C THR A 6 -21.59 11.48 -5.65
N VAL A 7 -20.45 10.90 -6.04
CA VAL A 7 -19.11 11.27 -5.58
C VAL A 7 -18.14 11.41 -6.74
N GLU A 8 -17.07 12.20 -6.55
CA GLU A 8 -15.94 12.24 -7.49
C GLU A 8 -14.93 11.14 -7.15
N ASN A 9 -14.68 10.23 -8.09
CA ASN A 9 -13.61 9.25 -8.03
C ASN A 9 -12.37 9.80 -8.74
N VAL A 10 -11.37 10.16 -7.94
CA VAL A 10 -10.08 10.67 -8.44
C VAL A 10 -9.11 9.49 -8.58
N LYS A 11 -8.43 9.38 -9.72
CA LYS A 11 -7.48 8.31 -10.05
C LYS A 11 -6.13 8.89 -10.39
N VAL A 12 -5.05 8.28 -9.90
CA VAL A 12 -3.67 8.61 -10.31
C VAL A 12 -3.25 7.64 -11.40
N ILE A 13 -3.20 8.10 -12.63
CA ILE A 13 -2.93 7.29 -13.82
C ILE A 13 -1.44 7.22 -14.12
N TYR A 14 -0.94 6.02 -14.37
CA TYR A 14 0.38 5.79 -14.93
C TYR A 14 0.33 5.91 -16.46
N LYS A 15 0.93 6.95 -17.04
CA LYS A 15 0.81 7.24 -18.48
C LYS A 15 1.79 6.45 -19.34
N LYS A 16 3.06 6.39 -18.94
CA LYS A 16 4.13 5.78 -19.74
C LYS A 16 5.32 5.41 -18.85
N VAL A 17 6.21 4.58 -19.41
CA VAL A 17 7.49 4.23 -18.77
C VAL A 17 8.41 5.45 -18.69
N PRO A 18 8.83 5.89 -17.48
CA PRO A 18 9.76 7.00 -17.31
C PRO A 18 11.12 6.71 -17.94
N GLN A 19 11.70 7.73 -18.57
CA GLN A 19 13.10 7.73 -18.96
C GLN A 19 13.92 8.37 -17.84
N GLY A 20 14.58 7.54 -17.02
CA GLY A 20 15.31 7.98 -15.83
C GLY A 20 14.39 8.18 -14.61
N ALA A 21 14.47 9.36 -13.99
CA ALA A 21 13.62 9.73 -12.86
C ALA A 21 12.18 10.01 -13.35
N PRO A 22 11.14 9.57 -12.61
CA PRO A 22 9.76 9.86 -12.96
C PRO A 22 9.46 11.37 -12.96
N LYS A 23 8.75 11.84 -13.98
CA LYS A 23 8.34 13.22 -14.15
C LYS A 23 6.83 13.33 -14.00
N ILE A 24 6.38 14.16 -13.05
CA ILE A 24 4.96 14.30 -12.68
C ILE A 24 4.08 14.62 -13.90
N ASP A 25 4.50 15.60 -14.70
CA ASP A 25 3.66 16.11 -15.81
C ASP A 25 3.65 15.19 -17.04
N GLU A 26 4.61 14.28 -17.15
CA GLU A 26 4.78 13.40 -18.31
C GLU A 26 4.34 11.96 -18.05
N ASP A 27 4.73 11.41 -16.91
CA ASP A 27 4.61 9.98 -16.62
C ASP A 27 3.34 9.64 -15.83
N PHE A 28 2.70 10.66 -15.26
CA PHE A 28 1.48 10.51 -14.47
C PHE A 28 0.36 11.44 -14.95
N GLY A 29 -0.88 11.11 -14.58
CA GLY A 29 -2.05 11.94 -14.80
C GLY A 29 -3.07 11.81 -13.68
N ILE A 30 -4.00 12.76 -13.62
CA ILE A 30 -5.17 12.69 -12.76
C ILE A 30 -6.40 12.53 -13.65
N GLU A 31 -7.16 11.46 -13.42
CA GLU A 31 -8.48 11.27 -14.02
C GLU A 31 -9.55 11.42 -12.94
N LYS A 32 -10.69 12.01 -13.32
CA LYS A 32 -11.83 12.25 -12.44
C LYS A 32 -13.07 11.68 -13.09
N GLU A 33 -13.81 10.88 -12.34
CA GLU A 33 -15.05 10.25 -12.78
C GLU A 33 -16.14 10.51 -11.74
N THR A 34 -17.36 10.79 -12.18
CA THR A 34 -18.51 10.89 -11.28
C THR A 34 -19.11 9.49 -11.08
N LEU A 35 -19.18 9.01 -9.84
CA LEU A 35 -19.76 7.71 -9.48
C LEU A 35 -21.02 7.92 -8.64
N ASP A 36 -22.08 7.19 -8.96
CA ASP A 36 -23.22 6.99 -8.07
C ASP A 36 -22.99 5.71 -7.25
N LEU A 37 -22.68 5.86 -5.96
CA LEU A 37 -22.33 4.73 -5.10
C LEU A 37 -23.46 3.72 -4.94
N ASP A 38 -24.71 4.15 -5.10
CA ASP A 38 -25.88 3.28 -5.00
C ASP A 38 -26.07 2.45 -6.28
N ALA A 39 -25.70 3.02 -7.44
CA ALA A 39 -25.85 2.41 -8.76
C ALA A 39 -24.60 1.69 -9.29
N VAL A 40 -23.41 1.91 -8.71
CA VAL A 40 -22.19 1.16 -9.07
C VAL A 40 -22.45 -0.33 -8.89
N GLU A 41 -22.14 -1.16 -9.89
CA GLU A 41 -22.22 -2.61 -9.75
C GLU A 41 -20.94 -3.16 -9.09
N ILE A 42 -21.09 -4.12 -8.17
CA ILE A 42 -19.96 -4.89 -7.64
C ILE A 42 -20.05 -6.34 -8.15
N PRO A 43 -18.92 -7.04 -8.35
CA PRO A 43 -18.93 -8.43 -8.76
C PRO A 43 -19.83 -9.29 -7.87
N ALA A 44 -20.59 -10.21 -8.47
CA ALA A 44 -21.51 -11.07 -7.72
C ALA A 44 -20.77 -11.96 -6.72
N GLU A 45 -19.64 -12.53 -7.13
CA GLU A 45 -18.78 -13.36 -6.28
C GLU A 45 -17.65 -12.52 -5.68
N ASN A 46 -17.60 -12.48 -4.34
CA ASN A 46 -16.57 -11.78 -3.56
C ASN A 46 -16.36 -10.30 -3.93
N GLY A 47 -17.31 -9.68 -4.64
CA GLY A 47 -17.20 -8.27 -5.03
C GLY A 47 -17.26 -7.35 -3.82
N VAL A 48 -16.45 -6.30 -3.86
CA VAL A 48 -16.40 -5.26 -2.83
C VAL A 48 -16.28 -3.89 -3.47
N LEU A 49 -16.94 -2.92 -2.84
CA LEU A 49 -16.77 -1.50 -3.10
C LEU A 49 -16.07 -0.88 -1.90
N LEU A 50 -14.94 -0.23 -2.14
CA LEU A 50 -14.06 0.33 -1.12
C LEU A 50 -13.93 1.85 -1.29
N ARG A 51 -13.71 2.56 -0.18
CA ARG A 51 -13.26 3.95 -0.14
C ARG A 51 -11.84 4.00 0.40
N SER A 52 -10.90 4.49 -0.40
CA SER A 52 -9.50 4.64 0.02
C SER A 52 -9.37 5.68 1.14
N LEU A 53 -8.61 5.34 2.18
CA LEU A 53 -8.30 6.23 3.30
C LEU A 53 -6.84 6.67 3.26
N TYR A 54 -5.93 5.73 2.97
CA TYR A 54 -4.50 5.97 2.86
C TYR A 54 -3.92 5.14 1.72
N ILE A 55 -2.92 5.70 1.04
CA ILE A 55 -2.10 5.00 0.04
C ILE A 55 -0.63 5.04 0.48
N THR A 56 0.11 3.97 0.21
CA THR A 56 1.57 3.95 0.41
C THR A 56 2.29 4.53 -0.79
N VAL A 57 3.51 5.04 -0.59
CA VAL A 57 4.45 5.37 -1.67
C VAL A 57 5.78 4.71 -1.34
N ASP A 58 6.12 3.65 -2.07
CA ASP A 58 7.28 2.82 -1.77
C ASP A 58 8.34 2.88 -2.88
N PRO A 59 9.65 2.86 -2.55
CA PRO A 59 10.71 2.89 -3.56
C PRO A 59 10.63 1.77 -4.61
N TYR A 60 10.16 0.58 -4.25
CA TYR A 60 10.04 -0.56 -5.17
C TYR A 60 9.11 -0.27 -6.35
N MET A 61 8.16 0.66 -6.19
CA MET A 61 7.22 1.05 -7.24
C MET A 61 7.95 1.56 -8.47
N ARG A 62 9.11 2.22 -8.32
CA ARG A 62 9.94 2.62 -9.46
C ARG A 62 10.42 1.43 -10.29
N GLY A 63 10.68 0.29 -9.65
CA GLY A 63 11.02 -0.96 -10.34
C GLY A 63 9.86 -1.53 -11.16
N ARG A 64 8.61 -1.22 -10.80
CA ARG A 64 7.40 -1.59 -11.57
C ARG A 64 7.14 -0.66 -12.77
N MET A 65 7.77 0.51 -12.80
CA MET A 65 7.72 1.43 -13.95
C MET A 65 8.74 1.03 -15.02
N ARG A 66 8.45 -0.05 -15.74
CA ARG A 66 9.33 -0.65 -16.75
C ARG A 66 8.54 -1.30 -17.87
N ASP A 67 9.22 -1.73 -18.93
CA ASP A 67 8.63 -2.59 -19.96
C ASP A 67 8.17 -3.92 -19.31
N PRO A 68 6.89 -4.33 -19.46
CA PRO A 68 6.39 -5.61 -18.93
C PRO A 68 7.14 -6.85 -19.41
N LYS A 69 7.85 -6.77 -20.55
CA LYS A 69 8.70 -7.85 -21.07
C LYS A 69 9.94 -8.09 -20.21
N ILE A 70 10.33 -7.14 -19.35
CA ILE A 70 11.46 -7.28 -18.45
C ILE A 70 10.99 -8.01 -17.17
N PRO A 71 11.43 -9.27 -16.94
CA PRO A 71 10.97 -10.04 -15.80
C PRO A 71 11.44 -9.43 -14.47
N SER A 72 10.61 -9.57 -13.43
CA SER A 72 10.93 -9.18 -12.06
C SER A 72 10.01 -9.93 -11.09
N TYR A 73 10.29 -9.83 -9.79
CA TYR A 73 9.48 -10.42 -8.73
C TYR A 73 8.08 -9.79 -8.59
N SER A 74 7.87 -8.61 -9.19
CA SER A 74 6.56 -7.92 -9.22
C SER A 74 6.20 -7.54 -10.66
N SER A 75 4.91 -7.58 -10.99
CA SER A 75 4.42 -7.17 -12.31
C SER A 75 4.68 -5.68 -12.58
N ALA A 76 4.96 -5.35 -13.83
CA ALA A 76 5.06 -3.96 -14.25
C ALA A 76 3.69 -3.27 -14.17
N PHE A 77 3.68 -1.95 -13.95
CA PHE A 77 2.48 -1.16 -14.10
C PHE A 77 2.01 -1.13 -15.55
N VAL A 78 0.70 -1.03 -15.75
CA VAL A 78 0.08 -0.99 -17.07
C VAL A 78 -0.16 0.47 -17.47
N PRO A 79 0.46 0.99 -18.54
CA PRO A 79 0.16 2.33 -19.05
C PRO A 79 -1.34 2.54 -19.30
N GLY A 80 -1.85 3.72 -18.95
CA GLY A 80 -3.27 4.08 -19.03
C GLY A 80 -4.14 3.48 -17.91
N LYS A 81 -3.54 2.83 -16.91
CA LYS A 81 -4.24 2.36 -15.71
C LYS A 81 -3.83 3.17 -14.48
N PRO A 82 -4.65 3.17 -13.42
CA PRO A 82 -4.21 3.69 -12.14
C PRO A 82 -2.90 3.03 -11.68
N MET A 83 -2.07 3.82 -11.00
CA MET A 83 -0.97 3.30 -10.18
C MET A 83 -1.53 2.30 -9.16
N GLU A 84 -0.71 1.35 -8.69
CA GLU A 84 -1.13 0.37 -7.68
C GLU A 84 -0.11 0.28 -6.55
N GLY A 85 -0.61 0.04 -5.33
CA GLY A 85 0.23 -0.19 -4.16
C GLY A 85 -0.62 -0.55 -2.94
N GLY A 86 0.01 -0.58 -1.76
CA GLY A 86 -0.71 -0.75 -0.50
C GLY A 86 -1.72 0.38 -0.28
N VAL A 87 -2.97 0.01 -0.03
CA VAL A 87 -4.06 0.94 0.28
C VAL A 87 -4.79 0.44 1.52
N VAL A 88 -4.99 1.33 2.49
CA VAL A 88 -5.96 1.12 3.57
C VAL A 88 -7.27 1.76 3.14
N ALA A 89 -8.35 0.99 3.20
CA ALA A 89 -9.66 1.40 2.72
C ALA A 89 -10.78 0.97 3.66
N GLU A 90 -11.90 1.66 3.58
CA GLU A 90 -13.15 1.27 4.22
C GLU A 90 -14.03 0.51 3.22
N VAL A 91 -14.66 -0.58 3.66
CA VAL A 91 -15.62 -1.33 2.85
C VAL A 91 -16.96 -0.61 2.88
N LEU A 92 -17.44 -0.14 1.73
CA LEU A 92 -18.77 0.45 1.61
C LEU A 92 -19.84 -0.61 1.36
N ARG A 93 -19.54 -1.58 0.49
CA ARG A 93 -20.43 -2.71 0.16
C ARG A 93 -19.63 -3.98 -0.12
N SER A 94 -20.15 -5.14 0.28
CA SER A 94 -19.46 -6.43 0.13
C SER A 94 -20.42 -7.56 -0.20
N ASN A 95 -20.01 -8.39 -1.15
CA ASN A 95 -20.53 -9.73 -1.45
C ASN A 95 -19.54 -10.83 -0.99
N SER A 96 -18.50 -10.49 -0.23
CA SER A 96 -17.53 -11.44 0.33
C SER A 96 -17.93 -11.87 1.74
N SER A 97 -17.72 -13.14 2.08
CA SER A 97 -17.94 -13.66 3.44
C SER A 97 -16.82 -13.28 4.44
N LYS A 98 -15.70 -12.74 3.96
CA LYS A 98 -14.52 -12.43 4.79
C LYS A 98 -14.42 -10.96 5.23
N VAL A 99 -15.15 -10.06 4.57
CA VAL A 99 -15.17 -8.62 4.84
C VAL A 99 -16.59 -8.08 4.68
N SER A 100 -17.02 -7.21 5.59
CA SER A 100 -18.37 -6.64 5.67
C SER A 100 -18.34 -5.12 5.49
N SER A 101 -19.46 -4.51 5.13
CA SER A 101 -19.58 -3.05 5.11
C SER A 101 -19.20 -2.45 6.46
N GLY A 102 -18.43 -1.37 6.44
CA GLY A 102 -17.88 -0.69 7.62
C GLY A 102 -16.51 -1.20 8.05
N ASP A 103 -16.08 -2.39 7.60
CA ASP A 103 -14.76 -2.90 7.91
C ASP A 103 -13.67 -2.00 7.31
N ILE A 104 -12.56 -1.87 8.04
CA ILE A 104 -11.32 -1.34 7.50
C ILE A 104 -10.47 -2.48 6.99
N VAL A 105 -9.96 -2.35 5.77
CA VAL A 105 -9.15 -3.36 5.11
C VAL A 105 -7.86 -2.76 4.58
N ILE A 106 -6.87 -3.62 4.36
CA ILE A 106 -5.65 -3.31 3.60
C ILE A 106 -5.47 -4.31 2.46
N GLY A 107 -4.98 -3.82 1.33
CA GLY A 107 -4.63 -4.65 0.18
C GLY A 107 -3.76 -3.91 -0.82
N ASN A 108 -3.26 -4.63 -1.83
CA ASN A 108 -2.60 -4.03 -2.99
C ASN A 108 -3.67 -3.64 -4.02
N LEU A 109 -3.95 -2.34 -4.12
CA LEU A 109 -5.12 -1.81 -4.80
C LEU A 109 -4.74 -0.62 -5.69
N PRO A 110 -5.58 -0.28 -6.70
CA PRO A 110 -5.35 0.91 -7.52
C PRO A 110 -5.45 2.19 -6.69
N TRP A 111 -4.63 3.18 -7.04
CA TRP A 111 -4.62 4.52 -6.47
C TRP A 111 -5.79 5.32 -7.01
N GLN A 112 -6.94 5.15 -6.36
CA GLN A 112 -8.15 5.90 -6.63
C GLN A 112 -9.02 6.03 -5.39
N SER A 113 -9.89 7.04 -5.35
CA SER A 113 -10.74 7.34 -4.18
C SER A 113 -11.75 6.22 -3.88
N TYR A 114 -12.34 5.62 -4.91
CA TYR A 114 -13.33 4.54 -4.79
C TYR A 114 -12.96 3.37 -5.68
N ILE A 115 -12.97 2.16 -5.13
CA ILE A 115 -12.42 0.96 -5.79
C ILE A 115 -13.49 -0.14 -5.80
N VAL A 116 -13.84 -0.62 -6.99
CA VAL A 116 -14.56 -1.88 -7.18
C VAL A 116 -13.53 -2.97 -7.45
N THR A 117 -13.55 -4.02 -6.66
CA THR A 117 -12.65 -5.18 -6.86
C THR A 117 -13.33 -6.47 -6.38
N GLN A 118 -12.66 -7.60 -6.58
CA GLN A 118 -13.01 -8.88 -5.97
C GLN A 118 -12.01 -9.18 -4.85
N ASN A 119 -12.53 -9.53 -3.67
CA ASN A 119 -11.71 -10.03 -2.59
C ASN A 119 -11.18 -11.41 -2.97
N LYS A 120 -9.88 -11.48 -3.29
CA LYS A 120 -9.22 -12.72 -3.69
C LYS A 120 -9.00 -13.65 -2.50
N GLU A 121 -8.79 -14.92 -2.79
CA GLU A 121 -8.32 -15.87 -1.78
C GLU A 121 -6.80 -15.80 -1.60
N GLY A 122 -6.32 -16.24 -0.43
CA GLY A 122 -4.89 -16.31 -0.14
C GLY A 122 -4.22 -14.96 0.07
N PRO A 123 -2.90 -14.85 -0.18
CA PRO A 123 -2.10 -13.68 0.20
C PRO A 123 -2.40 -12.42 -0.62
N GLU A 124 -3.13 -12.53 -1.73
CA GLU A 124 -3.58 -11.39 -2.52
C GLU A 124 -4.95 -10.85 -2.09
N GLY A 125 -5.60 -11.50 -1.12
CA GLY A 125 -6.87 -11.06 -0.55
C GLY A 125 -6.76 -9.82 0.32
N LEU A 126 -7.90 -9.22 0.63
CA LEU A 126 -8.00 -8.12 1.58
C LEU A 126 -7.77 -8.63 3.00
N THR A 127 -6.93 -7.94 3.75
CA THR A 127 -6.73 -8.20 5.19
C THR A 127 -7.60 -7.24 5.99
N ASN A 128 -8.45 -7.78 6.87
CA ASN A 128 -9.29 -6.99 7.76
C ASN A 128 -8.46 -6.41 8.92
N LEU A 129 -8.57 -5.10 9.13
CA LEU A 129 -7.87 -4.30 10.15
C LEU A 129 -8.82 -3.76 11.23
N GLU A 130 -10.05 -4.27 11.33
CA GLU A 130 -11.06 -3.74 12.24
C GLU A 130 -10.64 -3.85 13.71
N SER A 131 -10.03 -4.97 14.10
CA SER A 131 -9.46 -5.14 15.45
C SER A 131 -8.42 -4.06 15.78
N ALA A 132 -7.64 -3.63 14.79
CA ALA A 132 -6.64 -2.57 14.96
C ALA A 132 -7.29 -1.19 15.12
N ARG A 133 -8.36 -0.93 14.36
CA ARG A 133 -9.17 0.27 14.49
C ARG A 133 -9.77 0.35 15.90
N ILE A 134 -10.35 -0.73 16.39
CA ILE A 134 -10.93 -0.83 17.74
C ILE A 134 -9.87 -0.59 18.82
N ALA A 135 -8.65 -1.10 18.62
CA ALA A 135 -7.52 -0.88 19.52
C ALA A 135 -6.96 0.56 19.47
N GLY A 136 -7.51 1.45 18.63
CA GLY A 136 -7.07 2.84 18.52
C GLY A 136 -5.72 3.03 17.84
N ILE A 137 -5.25 2.03 17.09
CA ILE A 137 -4.00 2.11 16.35
C ILE A 137 -4.22 2.98 15.10
N PRO A 138 -3.37 4.00 14.83
CA PRO A 138 -3.47 4.78 13.61
C PRO A 138 -3.40 3.89 12.37
N LEU A 139 -4.44 3.92 11.54
CA LEU A 139 -4.59 3.00 10.40
C LEU A 139 -3.46 3.12 9.38
N SER A 140 -2.88 4.31 9.21
CA SER A 140 -1.74 4.54 8.33
C SER A 140 -0.49 3.75 8.74
N TYR A 141 -0.37 3.30 9.99
CA TYR A 141 0.78 2.53 10.45
C TYR A 141 0.87 1.16 9.77
N TYR A 142 -0.25 0.62 9.28
CA TYR A 142 -0.32 -0.63 8.52
C TYR A 142 0.27 -0.53 7.10
N LEU A 143 0.54 0.69 6.62
CA LEU A 143 1.33 0.91 5.40
C LEU A 143 2.82 1.12 5.70
N GLY A 144 3.21 1.16 6.98
CA GLY A 144 4.58 1.45 7.43
C GLY A 144 5.07 0.45 8.47
N VAL A 145 5.24 0.91 9.71
CA VAL A 145 5.85 0.14 10.82
C VAL A 145 5.08 -1.13 11.21
N LEU A 146 3.77 -1.18 10.99
CA LEU A 146 2.95 -2.40 11.19
C LEU A 146 2.66 -3.14 9.87
N GLY A 147 3.21 -2.66 8.76
CA GLY A 147 3.04 -3.21 7.43
C GLY A 147 4.32 -3.82 6.86
N MET A 148 4.39 -3.87 5.53
CA MET A 148 5.53 -4.40 4.79
C MET A 148 6.87 -3.73 5.17
N PRO A 149 6.97 -2.39 5.34
CA PRO A 149 8.24 -1.77 5.77
C PRO A 149 8.70 -2.22 7.17
N GLY A 150 7.79 -2.37 8.12
CA GLY A 150 8.10 -2.90 9.46
C GLY A 150 8.57 -4.34 9.43
N LEU A 151 7.88 -5.20 8.67
CA LEU A 151 8.27 -6.59 8.46
C LEU A 151 9.65 -6.69 7.78
N THR A 152 9.93 -5.81 6.82
CA THR A 152 11.24 -5.72 6.14
C THR A 152 12.34 -5.38 7.13
N ALA A 153 12.11 -4.43 8.04
CA ALA A 153 13.07 -4.09 9.08
C ALA A 153 13.31 -5.26 10.04
N TYR A 154 12.22 -5.91 10.48
CA TYR A 154 12.26 -7.03 11.43
C TYR A 154 13.03 -8.22 10.85
N SER A 155 12.57 -8.79 9.73
CA SER A 155 13.19 -9.98 9.15
C SER A 155 14.58 -9.68 8.57
N GLY A 156 14.78 -8.49 7.99
CA GLY A 156 16.08 -8.08 7.48
C GLY A 156 17.15 -8.05 8.57
N LEU A 157 16.82 -7.49 9.74
CA LEU A 157 17.79 -7.41 10.84
C LEU A 157 17.89 -8.71 11.63
N LEU A 158 16.76 -9.30 12.04
CA LEU A 158 16.76 -10.42 12.99
C LEU A 158 17.03 -11.77 12.32
N ASP A 159 16.41 -12.04 11.17
CA ASP A 159 16.55 -13.34 10.51
C ASP A 159 17.79 -13.38 9.60
N ILE A 160 18.00 -12.33 8.81
CA ILE A 160 19.12 -12.29 7.84
C ILE A 160 20.38 -11.73 8.50
N GLY A 161 20.28 -10.57 9.16
CA GLY A 161 21.42 -9.91 9.79
C GLY A 161 21.96 -10.65 11.01
N SER A 162 21.08 -11.19 11.85
CA SER A 162 21.41 -11.94 13.08
C SER A 162 22.51 -11.30 13.95
N PRO A 163 22.44 -9.99 14.26
CA PRO A 163 23.51 -9.29 14.97
C PRO A 163 23.59 -9.69 16.44
N LYS A 164 24.77 -9.51 17.04
CA LYS A 164 25.03 -9.78 18.46
C LYS A 164 25.24 -8.49 19.24
N ALA A 165 24.80 -8.48 20.49
CA ALA A 165 25.02 -7.35 21.40
C ALA A 165 26.50 -6.91 21.41
N GLY A 166 26.74 -5.60 21.37
CA GLY A 166 28.08 -5.00 21.29
C GLY A 166 28.62 -4.83 19.86
N GLU A 167 28.00 -5.42 18.83
CA GLU A 167 28.38 -5.18 17.44
C GLU A 167 27.98 -3.77 16.97
N THR A 168 28.59 -3.32 15.87
CA THR A 168 28.26 -2.05 15.21
C THR A 168 27.33 -2.29 14.04
N LEU A 169 26.19 -1.62 14.03
CA LEU A 169 25.22 -1.61 12.94
C LEU A 169 25.28 -0.28 12.20
N TYR A 170 25.55 -0.34 10.90
CA TYR A 170 25.39 0.81 10.01
C TYR A 170 24.09 0.69 9.20
N VAL A 171 23.29 1.76 9.19
CA VAL A 171 22.01 1.83 8.47
C VAL A 171 22.08 2.98 7.45
N SER A 172 22.01 2.66 6.16
CA SER A 172 21.80 3.67 5.12
C SER A 172 20.33 4.06 5.03
N ALA A 173 20.05 5.29 4.59
CA ALA A 173 18.69 5.86 4.55
C ALA A 173 17.94 5.67 5.90
N ALA A 174 18.64 5.90 7.01
CA ALA A 174 18.20 5.60 8.37
C ALA A 174 16.95 6.39 8.82
N SER A 175 16.61 7.49 8.15
CA SER A 175 15.38 8.25 8.39
C SER A 175 14.16 7.69 7.65
N GLY A 176 14.35 6.76 6.71
CA GLY A 176 13.27 6.15 5.93
C GLY A 176 12.40 5.20 6.74
N ALA A 177 11.29 4.74 6.14
CA ALA A 177 10.30 3.88 6.81
C ALA A 177 10.91 2.59 7.39
N VAL A 178 11.81 1.94 6.65
CA VAL A 178 12.53 0.72 7.11
C VAL A 178 13.69 1.10 8.04
N GLY A 179 14.54 2.03 7.61
CA GLY A 179 15.78 2.37 8.31
C GLY A 179 15.57 2.84 9.75
N GLN A 180 14.53 3.65 9.99
CA GLN A 180 14.23 4.15 11.33
C GLN A 180 13.82 3.03 12.30
N VAL A 181 13.18 1.97 11.78
CA VAL A 181 12.76 0.80 12.56
C VAL A 181 13.95 -0.11 12.81
N VAL A 182 14.78 -0.37 11.78
CA VAL A 182 16.04 -1.13 11.91
C VAL A 182 16.94 -0.51 12.98
N GLY A 183 17.12 0.82 12.95
CA GLY A 183 17.94 1.52 13.93
C GLY A 183 17.43 1.34 15.36
N GLN A 184 16.11 1.44 15.57
CA GLN A 184 15.50 1.23 16.89
C GLN A 184 15.64 -0.23 17.37
N ILE A 185 15.37 -1.22 16.52
CA ILE A 185 15.56 -2.63 16.86
C ILE A 185 17.05 -2.88 17.21
N GLY A 186 17.98 -2.36 16.41
CA GLY A 186 19.41 -2.48 16.69
C GLY A 186 19.80 -1.88 18.05
N LYS A 187 19.26 -0.72 18.42
CA LYS A 187 19.48 -0.14 19.76
C LYS A 187 18.93 -1.02 20.88
N ILE A 188 17.74 -1.60 20.71
CA ILE A 188 17.13 -2.52 21.68
C ILE A 188 17.98 -3.78 21.87
N LEU A 189 18.61 -4.28 20.81
CA LEU A 189 19.51 -5.44 20.84
C LEU A 189 20.89 -5.15 21.45
N GLY A 190 21.17 -3.92 21.91
CA GLY A 190 22.45 -3.54 22.49
C GLY A 190 23.56 -3.30 21.46
N LEU A 191 23.20 -2.90 20.23
CA LEU A 191 24.18 -2.55 19.19
C LEU A 191 24.61 -1.07 19.30
N TYR A 192 25.81 -0.79 18.79
CA TYR A 192 26.20 0.58 18.45
C TYR A 192 25.69 0.91 17.04
N VAL A 193 24.73 1.83 16.93
CA VAL A 193 24.02 2.11 15.68
C VAL A 193 24.47 3.45 15.10
N VAL A 194 24.88 3.44 13.82
CA VAL A 194 25.21 4.62 13.03
C VAL A 194 24.29 4.68 11.82
N GLY A 195 23.70 5.85 11.55
CA GLY A 195 22.80 6.04 10.42
C GLY A 195 23.28 7.14 9.48
N SER A 196 23.08 6.96 8.16
CA SER A 196 23.15 8.04 7.19
C SER A 196 21.76 8.37 6.63
N ALA A 197 21.55 9.64 6.30
CA ALA A 197 20.33 10.15 5.68
C ALA A 197 20.69 11.18 4.61
N GLY A 198 19.84 11.30 3.59
CA GLY A 198 20.04 12.18 2.43
C GLY A 198 19.33 11.64 1.20
#